data_AF-A0A429AQX9-F1
#
_entry.id   AF-A0A429AQX9-F1
#
_cell.length_a   1.000
_cell.length_b   1.000
_cell.length_c   1.000
_cell.angle_alpha   90.00
_cell.angle_beta   90.00
_cell.angle_gamma   90.00
#
_symmetry.space_group_name_H-M   'P 1'
#
loop_
_entity.id
_entity.type
_entity.pdbx_description
1 polymer ?
#
loop_
_entity_poly.entity_id
_entity_poly.type
_entity_poly.pdbx_seq_one_letter_code
_entity_poly.pdbx_strand_id
1 'polypeptide(L)'
;MTTIFQELVAKERAAEQAHSRVEELRGMYGPPTRQGGWSPRQTETYNTALRAWRDLAREVQVALADYARERGETRSDVEKQVQQAVGHPGGSGAGA
;
A
#
# COMPACT_ATOMS: atom_id res chain seq x y z
N MET A 1 9.87 13.47 16.65
CA MET A 1 8.48 12.99 16.69
C MET A 1 7.97 12.97 15.26
N THR A 2 7.67 11.78 14.74
CA THR A 2 6.99 11.62 13.44
C THR A 2 5.56 12.15 13.60
N THR A 3 5.04 12.88 12.61
CA THR A 3 3.65 13.37 12.67
C THR A 3 2.68 12.26 12.27
N ILE A 4 1.40 12.36 12.68
CA ILE A 4 0.35 11.41 12.29
C ILE A 4 0.29 11.24 10.75
N PHE A 5 0.49 12.34 10.01
CA PHE A 5 0.58 12.32 8.55
C PHE A 5 1.78 11.49 8.04
N GLN A 6 2.96 11.64 8.64
CA GLN A 6 4.14 10.87 8.23
C GLN A 6 4.00 9.38 8.56
N GLU A 7 3.33 9.03 9.67
CA GLU A 7 2.97 7.64 9.98
C GLU A 7 1.99 7.08 8.95
N LEU A 8 0.98 7.86 8.55
CA LEU A 8 0.04 7.49 7.50
C LEU A 8 0.73 7.26 6.14
N VAL A 9 1.66 8.13 5.75
CA VAL A 9 2.48 7.96 4.54
C VAL A 9 3.35 6.69 4.63
N ALA A 10 3.92 6.39 5.80
CA ALA A 10 4.69 5.17 6.00
C ALA A 10 3.83 3.90 5.87
N LYS A 11 2.60 3.92 6.41
CA LYS A 11 1.64 2.82 6.28
C LYS A 11 1.23 2.60 4.83
N GLU A 12 0.93 3.67 4.09
CA GLU A 12 0.60 3.57 2.67
C GLU A 12 1.77 3.01 1.87
N ARG A 13 2.99 3.49 2.12
CA ARG A 13 4.19 2.95 1.47
C ARG A 13 4.40 1.46 1.79
N ALA A 14 4.06 1.00 2.99
CA ALA A 14 4.14 -0.42 3.34
C ALA A 14 3.09 -1.24 2.59
N ALA A 15 1.86 -0.73 2.46
CA ALA A 15 0.80 -1.36 1.68
C ALA A 15 1.20 -1.46 0.19
N GLU A 16 1.72 -0.39 -0.40
CA GLU A 16 2.19 -0.38 -1.79
C GLU A 16 3.34 -1.38 -2.04
N GLN A 17 4.31 -1.47 -1.13
CA GLN A 17 5.37 -2.48 -1.23
C GLN A 17 4.83 -3.91 -1.15
N ALA A 18 3.87 -4.16 -0.25
CA ALA A 18 3.22 -5.46 -0.16
C ALA A 18 2.42 -5.78 -1.43
N HIS A 19 1.78 -4.78 -2.03
CA HIS A 19 1.08 -4.92 -3.30
C HIS A 19 2.04 -5.27 -4.44
N SER A 20 3.16 -4.54 -4.57
CA SER A 20 4.19 -4.84 -5.57
C SER A 20 4.69 -6.28 -5.44
N ARG A 21 4.83 -6.79 -4.21
CA ARG A 21 5.22 -8.20 -3.99
C ARG A 21 4.18 -9.19 -4.52
N VAL A 22 2.88 -8.89 -4.39
CA VAL A 22 1.80 -9.72 -4.95
C VAL A 22 1.87 -9.70 -6.48
N GLU A 23 2.12 -8.54 -7.08
CA GLU A 23 2.25 -8.39 -8.54
C GLU A 23 3.49 -9.11 -9.08
N GLU A 24 4.64 -9.02 -8.39
CA GLU A 24 5.85 -9.77 -8.72
C GLU A 24 5.61 -11.28 -8.71
N LEU A 25 4.94 -11.81 -7.67
CA LEU A 25 4.61 -13.22 -7.58
C LEU A 25 3.68 -13.64 -8.73
N ARG A 26 2.71 -12.80 -9.08
CA ARG A 26 1.81 -13.04 -10.21
C ARG A 26 2.56 -13.03 -11.55
N GLY A 27 3.50 -12.11 -11.72
CA GLY A 27 4.38 -12.05 -12.90
C GLY A 27 5.28 -13.28 -13.01
N MET A 28 5.87 -13.72 -11.89
CA MET A 28 6.77 -14.88 -11.83
C MET A 28 6.04 -16.20 -12.07
N TYR A 29 4.85 -16.38 -11.49
CA TYR A 29 4.11 -17.64 -11.60
C TYR A 29 3.26 -17.72 -12.88
N GLY A 30 2.99 -16.58 -13.51
CA GLY A 30 2.09 -16.48 -14.65
C GLY A 30 0.62 -16.68 -14.27
N PRO A 31 -0.29 -16.74 -15.26
CA PRO A 31 -1.71 -16.85 -14.97
C PRO A 31 -2.03 -18.18 -14.27
N PRO A 32 -2.87 -18.17 -13.22
CA PRO A 32 -3.24 -19.39 -12.49
C PRO A 32 -4.07 -20.36 -13.35
N THR A 33 -4.62 -19.90 -14.47
CA THR A 33 -5.38 -20.70 -15.45
C THR A 33 -4.49 -21.41 -16.48
N ARG A 34 -3.16 -21.28 -16.40
CA ARG A 34 -2.24 -22.03 -17.25
C ARG A 34 -2.40 -23.54 -17.03
N GLN A 35 -2.09 -24.34 -18.05
CA GLN A 35 -2.14 -25.79 -17.94
C GLN A 35 -1.21 -26.27 -16.80
N GLY A 36 -1.74 -27.10 -15.88
CA GLY A 36 -1.04 -27.51 -14.66
C GLY A 36 -1.05 -26.49 -13.51
N GLY A 37 -1.58 -25.28 -13.73
CA GLY A 37 -1.82 -24.26 -12.71
C GLY A 37 -0.58 -23.84 -11.92
N TRP A 38 -0.83 -23.35 -10.70
CA TRP A 38 0.19 -23.12 -9.69
C TRP A 38 0.33 -24.34 -8.79
N SER A 39 1.57 -24.65 -8.39
CA SER A 39 1.82 -25.66 -7.36
C SER A 39 1.23 -25.22 -6.01
N PRO A 40 0.96 -26.16 -5.08
CA PRO A 40 0.46 -25.83 -3.73
C PRO A 40 1.32 -24.77 -3.02
N ARG A 41 2.65 -24.89 -3.12
CA ARG A 41 3.60 -23.93 -2.51
C ARG A 41 3.52 -22.54 -3.14
N GLN A 42 3.34 -22.44 -4.46
CA GLN A 42 3.16 -21.15 -5.14
C GLN A 42 1.86 -20.48 -4.72
N THR A 43 0.77 -21.25 -4.68
CA THR A 43 -0.54 -20.80 -4.21
C THR A 43 -0.48 -20.30 -2.78
N GLU A 44 0.16 -21.06 -1.88
CA GLU A 44 0.35 -20.65 -0.49
C GLU A 44 1.18 -19.36 -0.37
N THR A 45 2.31 -19.28 -1.08
CA THR A 45 3.19 -18.09 -1.08
C THR A 45 2.43 -16.85 -1.54
N TYR A 46 1.68 -16.97 -2.64
CA TYR A 46 0.85 -15.88 -3.16
C TYR A 46 -0.25 -15.48 -2.18
N ASN A 47 -0.98 -16.45 -1.62
CA ASN A 47 -2.05 -16.17 -0.68
C ASN A 47 -1.56 -15.49 0.59
N THR A 48 -0.37 -15.85 1.09
CA THR A 48 0.26 -15.18 2.23
C THR A 48 0.61 -13.73 1.91
N ALA A 49 1.23 -13.47 0.76
CA ALA A 49 1.52 -12.09 0.32
C ALA A 49 0.23 -11.28 0.13
N LEU A 50 -0.79 -11.88 -0.48
CA LEU A 50 -2.10 -11.26 -0.71
C LEU A 50 -2.80 -10.90 0.61
N ARG A 51 -2.75 -11.79 1.62
CA ARG A 51 -3.30 -11.52 2.95
C ARG A 51 -2.56 -10.37 3.62
N ALA A 52 -1.23 -10.40 3.63
CA ALA A 52 -0.41 -9.34 4.21
C ALA A 52 -0.71 -7.96 3.59
N TRP A 53 -0.81 -7.89 2.25
CA TRP A 53 -1.21 -6.66 1.58
C TRP A 53 -2.62 -6.20 1.99
N ARG A 54 -3.60 -7.10 2.04
CA ARG A 54 -4.98 -6.75 2.43
C ARG A 54 -5.08 -6.23 3.85
N ASP A 55 -4.29 -6.79 4.76
CA ASP A 55 -4.27 -6.35 6.17
C ASP A 55 -3.69 -4.94 6.28
N LEU A 56 -2.57 -4.67 5.60
CA LEU A 56 -1.98 -3.32 5.53
C LEU A 56 -2.92 -2.32 4.86
N ALA A 57 -3.54 -2.69 3.73
CA ALA A 57 -4.50 -1.82 3.04
C ALA A 57 -5.70 -1.47 3.94
N ARG A 58 -6.20 -2.43 4.73
CA ARG A 58 -7.26 -2.16 5.70
C ARG A 58 -6.79 -1.18 6.79
N GLU A 59 -5.58 -1.35 7.29
CA GLU A 59 -5.01 -0.45 8.29
C GLU A 59 -4.88 0.98 7.77
N VAL A 60 -4.41 1.17 6.53
CA VAL A 60 -4.37 2.48 5.88
C VAL A 60 -5.77 3.09 5.78
N GLN A 61 -6.77 2.33 5.34
CA GLN A 61 -8.13 2.85 5.19
C GLN A 61 -8.71 3.37 6.51
N VAL A 62 -8.43 2.70 7.63
CA VAL A 62 -8.82 3.16 8.96
C VAL A 62 -8.07 4.44 9.32
N ALA A 63 -6.74 4.45 9.15
CA ALA A 63 -5.91 5.61 9.45
C ALA A 63 -6.28 6.86 8.61
N LEU A 64 -6.60 6.69 7.32
CA LEU A 64 -7.11 7.76 6.45
C LEU A 64 -8.43 8.34 6.97
N ALA A 65 -9.36 7.47 7.38
CA ALA A 65 -10.66 7.90 7.87
C ALA A 65 -10.53 8.67 9.18
N ASP A 66 -9.67 8.22 10.09
CA ASP A 66 -9.44 8.89 11.37
C ASP A 66 -8.70 10.22 11.18
N TYR A 67 -7.64 10.25 10.36
CA TYR A 67 -6.93 11.49 10.06
C TYR A 67 -7.83 12.53 9.36
N ALA A 68 -8.67 12.10 8.40
CA ALA A 68 -9.63 12.99 7.75
C ALA A 68 -10.63 13.60 8.74
N ARG A 69 -11.14 12.79 9.69
CA ARG A 69 -12.03 13.27 10.76
C ARG A 69 -11.35 14.29 11.67
N GLU A 70 -10.12 14.02 12.09
CA GLU A 70 -9.35 14.95 12.95
C GLU A 70 -9.06 16.28 12.25
N ARG A 71 -8.90 16.26 10.93
CA ARG A 71 -8.60 17.45 10.11
C ARG A 71 -9.85 18.18 9.60
N GLY A 72 -11.02 17.55 9.68
CA GLY A 72 -12.24 18.06 9.03
C GLY A 72 -12.18 18.01 7.49
N GLU A 73 -11.30 17.19 6.93
CA GLU A 73 -11.11 17.03 5.48
C GLU A 73 -11.91 15.82 4.96
N THR A 74 -12.09 15.72 3.64
CA THR A 74 -12.67 14.50 3.06
C THR A 74 -11.61 13.41 2.99
N ARG A 75 -12.02 12.15 3.15
CA ARG A 75 -11.11 11.00 2.99
C ARG A 75 -10.40 11.02 1.63
N SER A 76 -11.10 11.39 0.56
CA SER A 76 -10.55 11.45 -0.79
C SER A 76 -9.46 12.51 -0.95
N ASP A 77 -9.56 13.65 -0.26
CA ASP A 77 -8.54 14.69 -0.30
C ASP A 77 -7.28 14.26 0.46
N VAL A 78 -7.44 13.63 1.62
CA VAL A 78 -6.32 13.08 2.39
C VAL A 78 -5.62 11.97 1.61
N GLU A 79 -6.38 11.05 0.99
CA GLU A 79 -5.82 9.95 0.19
C GLU A 79 -4.93 10.48 -0.95
N LYS A 80 -5.36 11.55 -1.65
CA LYS A 80 -4.54 12.22 -2.65
C LYS A 80 -3.25 12.82 -2.07
N GLN A 81 -3.33 13.48 -0.91
CA GLN A 81 -2.15 14.05 -0.25
C GLN A 81 -1.14 12.96 0.12
N VAL A 82 -1.62 11.83 0.65
CA VAL A 82 -0.80 10.68 1.00
C VAL A 82 -0.17 10.07 -0.25
N GLN A 83 -0.94 9.83 -1.32
CA GLN A 83 -0.42 9.26 -2.56
C GLN A 83 0.69 10.14 -3.17
N GLN A 84 0.51 11.46 -3.16
CA GLN A 84 1.53 12.41 -3.62
C GLN A 84 2.82 12.32 -2.78
N ALA A 85 2.68 12.20 -1.45
CA ALA A 85 3.82 12.09 -0.52
C ALA A 85 4.53 10.73 -0.60
N VAL A 86 3.81 9.64 -0.89
CA VAL A 86 4.42 8.33 -1.16
C VAL A 86 5.31 8.39 -2.41
N GLY A 87 4.82 9.05 -3.47
CA GLY A 87 5.56 9.23 -4.73
C GLY A 87 6.69 10.25 -4.69
N HIS A 88 6.69 11.18 -3.73
CA HIS A 88 7.75 12.19 -3.57
C HIS A 88 8.43 12.05 -2.20
N PRO A 89 9.57 11.34 -2.08
CA PRO A 89 10.27 11.20 -0.81
C PRO A 89 10.96 12.50 -0.31
N GLY A 90 10.68 13.67 -0.90
CA GLY A 90 11.40 14.91 -0.59
C GLY A 90 10.60 16.18 -0.84
N GLY A 91 9.70 16.52 0.07
CA GLY A 91 9.20 17.89 0.21
C GLY A 91 10.13 18.72 1.12
N SER A 92 11.32 19.08 0.64
CA SER A 92 12.09 20.25 1.12
C SER A 92 13.35 20.48 0.29
N GLY A 93 13.38 21.60 -0.44
CA GLY A 93 14.55 22.09 -1.16
C GLY A 93 14.19 23.06 -2.28
N ALA A 94 13.98 24.33 -1.93
CA ALA A 94 13.83 25.45 -2.86
C ALA A 94 15.15 25.78 -3.60
N GLY A 95 15.06 26.40 -4.79
CA GLY A 95 16.22 26.99 -5.47
C GLY A 95 15.91 27.63 -6.82
N ALA A 96 15.55 28.92 -6.78
CA ALA A 96 15.71 30.01 -7.76
C ALA A 96 15.40 29.77 -9.26
#